data_AF-A0A973FMA0-F1
#
_entry.id   AF-A0A973FMA0-F1
#
_cell.length_a   1.000
_cell.length_b   1.000
_cell.length_c   1.000
_cell.angle_alpha   90.00
_cell.angle_beta   90.00
_cell.angle_gamma   90.00
#
_symmetry.space_group_name_H-M   'P 1'
#
loop_
_entity.id
_entity.type
_entity.pdbx_description
1 polymer ?
#
loop_
_entity_poly.entity_id
_entity_poly.type
_entity_poly.pdbx_seq_one_letter_code
_entity_poly.pdbx_strand_id
1 'polypeptide(L)'
;PDLPRLRLVQVGTAALDSLMLPLIALLLARAGMGWRAALLGAACYLLPIPALEALSIGELANIAGQSIAMAFVALLILGALRTDARWGLVVLAGATLAVGLLAHSGVTLSLGAFTAAAWLLTLVRALRARRTQLTEPTPVDLARLSLIAGAALSLVLLIYYSAPVYVENILGRVHSSNEPTGGHSSIVTILAQTLTGILGLTPTGIHAMPPLLGGLAIAGLGMLWARRSVQPAAAGLRLGLAALWLSVLMTQTLLLVSEQGVRWPLFLTPALCLSAGPLLAALLNRGRAGRLAASAALAATLTYGLLIWVLQIRDYFHI
;
A
#
# COMPACT_ATOMS: atom_id res chain seq x y z
N PRO A 1 5.57 18.99 -29.16
CA PRO A 1 4.37 19.73 -28.67
C PRO A 1 3.84 19.06 -27.39
N ASP A 2 3.45 19.84 -26.36
CA ASP A 2 2.98 19.42 -25.01
C ASP A 2 4.01 19.23 -23.88
N LEU A 3 5.26 19.69 -24.04
CA LEU A 3 6.24 19.82 -22.93
C LEU A 3 5.69 20.48 -21.65
N PRO A 4 4.94 21.60 -21.69
CA PRO A 4 4.41 22.22 -20.47
C PRO A 4 3.32 21.36 -19.81
N ARG A 5 2.49 20.65 -20.58
CA ARG A 5 1.44 19.76 -20.07
C ARG A 5 2.05 18.56 -19.37
N LEU A 6 3.05 17.93 -19.99
CA LEU A 6 3.76 16.78 -19.40
C LEU A 6 4.42 17.15 -18.07
N ARG A 7 5.11 18.29 -18.02
CA ARG A 7 5.73 18.81 -16.78
C ARG A 7 4.69 19.08 -15.70
N LEU A 8 3.55 19.67 -16.05
CA LEU A 8 2.48 19.92 -15.09
C LEU A 8 1.94 18.62 -14.49
N VAL A 9 1.73 17.58 -15.30
CA VAL A 9 1.28 16.26 -14.82
C VAL A 9 2.35 15.63 -13.93
N GLN A 10 3.62 15.65 -14.31
CA GLN A 10 4.72 15.12 -13.50
C GLN A 10 4.84 15.82 -12.13
N VAL A 11 4.81 17.15 -12.11
CA VAL A 11 4.85 17.94 -10.88
C VAL A 11 3.61 17.66 -10.01
N GLY A 12 2.42 17.60 -10.61
CA GLY A 12 1.20 17.26 -9.91
C GLY A 12 1.24 15.86 -9.28
N THR A 13 1.72 14.86 -10.02
CA THR A 13 1.88 13.49 -9.53
C THR A 13 2.93 13.39 -8.43
N ALA A 14 4.07 14.07 -8.56
CA ALA A 14 5.09 14.12 -7.52
C ALA A 14 4.60 14.82 -6.24
N ALA A 15 3.80 15.88 -6.40
CA ALA A 15 3.14 16.56 -5.28
C ALA A 15 2.14 15.64 -4.56
N LEU A 16 1.35 14.87 -5.32
CA LEU A 16 0.42 13.88 -4.77
C LEU A 16 1.17 12.77 -3.99
N ASP A 17 2.26 12.23 -4.54
CA ASP A 17 3.08 11.22 -3.88
C ASP A 17 3.72 11.78 -2.58
N SER A 18 4.16 13.04 -2.61
CA SER A 18 4.73 13.72 -1.45
C SER A 18 3.74 13.84 -0.27
N LEU A 19 2.42 13.80 -0.52
CA LEU A 19 1.41 13.78 0.54
C LEU A 19 1.44 12.48 1.36
N MET A 20 2.09 11.42 0.88
CA MET A 20 2.29 10.20 1.66
C MET A 20 3.14 10.43 2.91
N LEU A 21 4.10 11.37 2.88
CA LEU A 21 4.92 11.71 4.04
C LEU A 21 4.10 12.21 5.24
N PRO A 22 3.31 13.29 5.13
CA PRO A 22 2.44 13.73 6.21
C PRO A 22 1.35 12.71 6.53
N LEU A 23 0.87 11.93 5.55
CA LEU A 23 -0.09 10.86 5.80
C LEU A 23 0.47 9.76 6.71
N ILE A 24 1.67 9.24 6.41
CA ILE A 24 2.35 8.23 7.23
C ILE A 24 2.58 8.78 8.65
N ALA A 25 3.08 10.01 8.76
CA ALA A 25 3.28 10.65 10.05
C ALA A 25 1.96 10.79 10.84
N LEU A 26 0.88 11.22 10.19
CA LEU A 26 -0.44 11.36 10.78
C LEU A 26 -0.97 10.01 11.28
N LEU A 27 -0.89 8.95 10.47
CA LEU A 27 -1.37 7.62 10.83
C LEU A 27 -0.65 7.06 12.06
N LEU A 28 0.68 7.22 12.12
CA LEU A 28 1.48 6.77 13.26
C LEU A 28 1.20 7.60 14.53
N ALA A 29 1.08 8.92 14.39
CA ALA A 29 0.74 9.80 15.50
C ALA A 29 -0.65 9.47 16.07
N ARG A 30 -1.66 9.29 15.20
CA ARG A 30 -3.03 8.94 15.60
C ARG A 30 -3.15 7.52 16.17
N ALA A 31 -2.27 6.61 15.79
CA ALA A 31 -2.16 5.28 16.39
C ALA A 31 -1.49 5.27 17.78
N GLY A 32 -1.05 6.43 18.28
CA GLY A 32 -0.41 6.55 19.61
C GLY A 32 1.07 6.10 19.63
N MET A 33 1.74 6.04 18.48
CA MET A 33 3.16 5.62 18.40
C MET A 33 4.14 6.72 18.82
N GLY A 34 3.64 7.95 19.01
CA GLY A 34 4.44 9.13 19.34
C GLY A 34 5.12 9.78 18.14
N TRP A 35 5.60 11.01 18.32
CA TRP A 35 6.16 11.83 17.23
C TRP A 35 7.41 11.21 16.59
N ARG A 36 8.25 10.53 17.39
CA ARG A 36 9.48 9.90 16.90
C ARG A 36 9.18 8.82 15.87
N ALA A 37 8.21 7.95 16.17
CA ALA A 37 7.79 6.92 15.23
C ALA A 37 7.19 7.53 13.97
N ALA A 38 6.38 8.60 14.11
CA ALA A 38 5.80 9.33 13.00
C ALA A 38 6.86 9.90 12.04
N LEU A 39 7.87 10.61 12.57
CA LEU A 39 8.94 11.18 11.75
C LEU A 39 9.84 10.12 11.13
N LEU A 40 10.17 9.05 11.86
CA LEU A 40 11.01 7.98 11.32
C LEU A 40 10.27 7.19 10.23
N GLY A 41 8.97 6.92 10.42
CA GLY A 41 8.14 6.29 9.40
C GLY A 41 8.05 7.15 8.15
N ALA A 42 7.84 8.47 8.29
CA ALA A 42 7.86 9.39 7.16
C ALA A 42 9.24 9.45 6.50
N ALA A 43 10.33 9.51 7.28
CA ALA A 43 11.69 9.55 6.75
C ALA A 43 12.01 8.30 5.90
N CYS A 44 11.51 7.11 6.26
CA CYS A 44 11.66 5.91 5.43
C CYS A 44 11.01 6.04 4.05
N TYR A 45 10.03 6.94 3.88
CA TYR A 45 9.34 7.18 2.61
C TYR A 45 9.90 8.38 1.83
N LEU A 46 10.95 9.07 2.32
CA LEU A 46 11.45 10.29 1.67
C LEU A 46 11.96 10.05 0.25
N LEU A 47 12.53 8.87 -0.01
CA LEU A 47 13.06 8.46 -1.31
C LEU A 47 12.47 7.09 -1.69
N PRO A 48 11.16 7.02 -2.01
CA PRO A 48 10.47 5.77 -2.26
C PRO A 48 10.82 5.27 -3.66
N ILE A 49 11.77 4.33 -3.75
CA ILE A 49 12.30 3.80 -5.02
C ILE A 49 11.19 3.45 -6.03
N PRO A 50 10.12 2.73 -5.66
CA PRO A 50 9.07 2.40 -6.62
C PRO A 50 8.36 3.62 -7.22
N ALA A 51 8.19 4.69 -6.45
CA ALA A 51 7.57 5.91 -6.95
C ALA A 51 8.53 6.69 -7.85
N LEU A 52 9.83 6.75 -7.49
CA LEU A 52 10.87 7.37 -8.31
C LEU A 52 11.03 6.66 -9.67
N GLU A 53 11.01 5.31 -9.67
CA GLU A 53 10.96 4.50 -10.89
C GLU A 53 9.73 4.83 -11.72
N ALA A 54 8.54 4.81 -11.12
CA ALA A 54 7.28 5.08 -11.82
C ALA A 54 7.21 6.51 -12.40
N LEU A 55 7.79 7.51 -11.71
CA LEU A 55 7.90 8.88 -12.22
C LEU A 55 8.83 8.93 -13.45
N SER A 56 9.93 8.19 -13.41
CA SER A 56 10.95 8.19 -14.47
C SER A 56 10.46 7.52 -15.76
N ILE A 57 9.72 6.41 -15.65
CA ILE A 57 9.19 5.69 -16.82
C ILE A 57 7.82 6.24 -17.32
N GLY A 58 7.30 7.30 -16.69
CA GLY A 58 6.06 7.94 -17.11
C GLY A 58 4.77 7.24 -16.66
N GLU A 59 4.83 6.37 -15.66
CA GLU A 59 3.67 5.68 -15.08
C GLU A 59 2.89 6.54 -14.07
N LEU A 60 2.56 7.76 -14.49
CA LEU A 60 1.98 8.78 -13.63
C LEU A 60 0.59 8.39 -13.10
N ALA A 61 -0.15 7.57 -13.85
CA ALA A 61 -1.46 7.05 -13.45
C ALA A 61 -1.38 6.08 -12.25
N ASN A 62 -0.31 5.28 -12.14
CA ASN A 62 -0.12 4.36 -11.02
C ASN A 62 0.13 5.15 -9.72
N ILE A 63 0.98 6.17 -9.78
CA ILE A 63 1.32 7.03 -8.63
C ILE A 63 0.10 7.84 -8.17
N ALA A 64 -0.59 8.50 -9.10
CA ALA A 64 -1.79 9.27 -8.78
C ALA A 64 -2.89 8.37 -8.19
N GLY A 65 -3.14 7.23 -8.84
CA GLY A 65 -4.12 6.24 -8.38
C GLY A 65 -3.79 5.71 -6.98
N GLN A 66 -2.53 5.37 -6.73
CA GLN A 66 -2.08 4.94 -5.41
C GLN A 66 -2.25 6.02 -4.36
N SER A 67 -1.87 7.26 -4.66
CA SER A 67 -1.96 8.36 -3.69
C SER A 67 -3.41 8.56 -3.23
N ILE A 68 -4.36 8.42 -4.15
CA ILE A 68 -5.80 8.45 -3.85
C ILE A 68 -6.25 7.19 -3.08
N ALA A 69 -5.79 6.00 -3.50
CA ALA A 69 -6.08 4.75 -2.80
C ALA A 69 -5.59 4.78 -1.34
N MET A 70 -4.45 5.42 -1.08
CA MET A 70 -3.92 5.59 0.27
C MET A 70 -4.78 6.50 1.15
N ALA A 71 -5.57 7.41 0.58
CA ALA A 71 -6.57 8.16 1.34
C ALA A 71 -7.67 7.24 1.89
N PHE A 72 -8.14 6.26 1.09
CA PHE A 72 -9.08 5.24 1.57
C PHE A 72 -8.45 4.37 2.67
N VAL A 73 -7.23 3.89 2.45
CA VAL A 73 -6.47 3.11 3.46
C VAL A 73 -6.33 3.89 4.77
N ALA A 74 -6.02 5.18 4.69
CA ALA A 74 -5.89 6.04 5.85
C ALA A 74 -7.21 6.22 6.60
N LEU A 75 -8.32 6.44 5.91
CA LEU A 75 -9.65 6.53 6.52
C LEU A 75 -10.00 5.23 7.26
N LEU A 76 -9.69 4.08 6.67
CA LEU A 76 -9.88 2.78 7.32
C LEU A 76 -9.02 2.65 8.59
N ILE A 77 -7.73 2.98 8.52
CA ILE A 77 -6.80 2.92 9.66
C ILE A 77 -7.22 3.86 10.80
N LEU A 78 -7.69 5.07 10.46
CA LEU A 78 -8.14 6.07 11.44
C LEU A 78 -9.49 5.74 12.09
N GLY A 79 -10.14 4.64 11.68
CA GLY A 79 -11.43 4.24 12.21
C GLY A 79 -12.58 5.12 11.72
N ALA A 80 -12.44 5.72 10.53
CA ALA A 80 -13.49 6.51 9.90
C ALA A 80 -14.75 5.68 9.55
N LEU A 81 -14.63 4.35 9.65
CA LEU A 81 -15.69 3.38 9.34
C LEU A 81 -16.29 2.73 10.59
N ARG A 82 -16.02 3.27 11.79
CA ARG A 82 -16.68 2.82 13.02
C ARG A 82 -18.17 3.17 13.01
N THR A 83 -18.98 2.47 13.81
CA THR A 83 -20.44 2.66 13.89
C THR A 83 -20.84 4.08 14.32
N ASP A 84 -20.01 4.77 15.10
CA ASP A 84 -20.19 6.14 15.57
C ASP A 84 -19.59 7.21 14.64
N ALA A 85 -18.93 6.80 13.55
CA ALA A 85 -18.30 7.75 12.65
C ALA A 85 -19.33 8.55 11.84
N ARG A 86 -18.98 9.80 11.51
CA ARG A 86 -19.81 10.71 10.69
C ARG A 86 -19.98 10.16 9.28
N TRP A 87 -21.20 10.20 8.75
CA TRP A 87 -21.51 9.75 7.38
C TRP A 87 -20.67 10.44 6.30
N GLY A 88 -20.27 11.71 6.50
CA GLY A 88 -19.36 12.39 5.57
C GLY A 88 -18.03 11.66 5.38
N LEU A 89 -17.50 10.99 6.41
CA LEU A 89 -16.29 10.18 6.29
C LEU A 89 -16.53 8.85 5.55
N VAL A 90 -17.72 8.26 5.71
CA VAL A 90 -18.14 7.05 4.98
C VAL A 90 -18.26 7.37 3.48
N VAL A 91 -18.88 8.50 3.15
CA VAL A 91 -18.99 9.00 1.76
C VAL A 91 -17.61 9.29 1.19
N LEU A 92 -16.72 9.95 1.93
CA LEU A 92 -15.36 10.22 1.49
C LEU A 92 -14.56 8.92 1.27
N ALA A 93 -14.74 7.91 2.12
CA ALA A 93 -14.14 6.59 1.94
C ALA A 93 -14.68 5.89 0.68
N GLY A 94 -15.99 5.96 0.43
CA GLY A 94 -16.60 5.46 -0.80
C GLY A 94 -16.07 6.14 -2.06
N ALA A 95 -15.95 7.47 -2.03
CA ALA A 95 -15.44 8.25 -3.14
C ALA A 95 -13.96 7.94 -3.43
N THR A 96 -13.11 7.91 -2.39
CA THR A 96 -11.67 7.58 -2.55
C THR A 96 -11.45 6.14 -3.01
N LEU A 97 -12.26 5.19 -2.55
CA LEU A 97 -12.24 3.82 -3.06
C LEU A 97 -12.67 3.76 -4.54
N ALA A 98 -13.77 4.40 -4.92
CA ALA A 98 -14.26 4.40 -6.29
C ALA A 98 -13.24 5.02 -7.25
N VAL A 99 -12.67 6.19 -6.92
CA VAL A 99 -11.65 6.84 -7.74
C VAL A 99 -10.38 5.99 -7.80
N GLY A 100 -9.97 5.35 -6.70
CA GLY A 100 -8.84 4.43 -6.69
C GLY A 100 -9.07 3.17 -7.55
N LEU A 101 -10.30 2.66 -7.63
CA LEU A 101 -10.66 1.53 -8.50
C LEU A 101 -10.75 1.91 -9.98
N LEU A 102 -11.05 3.18 -10.29
CA LEU A 102 -10.99 3.74 -11.65
C LEU A 102 -9.55 4.03 -12.12
N ALA A 103 -8.55 3.83 -11.26
CA ALA A 103 -7.15 4.01 -11.63
C ALA A 103 -6.66 2.86 -12.56
N HIS A 104 -5.36 2.82 -12.81
CA HIS A 104 -4.76 1.77 -13.63
C HIS A 104 -4.89 0.37 -13.00
N SER A 105 -4.89 -0.68 -13.82
CA SER A 105 -5.23 -2.06 -13.44
C SER A 105 -4.48 -2.57 -12.21
N GLY A 106 -3.19 -2.23 -12.07
CA GLY A 106 -2.39 -2.57 -10.89
C GLY A 106 -2.95 -2.01 -9.59
N VAL A 107 -3.34 -0.73 -9.57
CA VAL A 107 -3.94 -0.07 -8.40
C VAL A 107 -5.30 -0.67 -8.09
N THR A 108 -6.13 -0.89 -9.11
CA THR A 108 -7.46 -1.50 -8.95
C THR A 108 -7.37 -2.89 -8.31
N LEU A 109 -6.44 -3.74 -8.77
CA LEU A 109 -6.23 -5.07 -8.22
C LEU A 109 -5.71 -5.01 -6.77
N SER A 110 -4.70 -4.18 -6.48
CA SER A 110 -4.17 -4.02 -5.12
C SER A 110 -5.20 -3.46 -4.15
N LEU A 111 -5.97 -2.46 -4.56
CA LEU A 111 -7.00 -1.84 -3.73
C LEU A 111 -8.22 -2.76 -3.52
N GLY A 112 -8.61 -3.50 -4.55
CA GLY A 112 -9.63 -4.55 -4.45
C GLY A 112 -9.21 -5.66 -3.49
N ALA A 113 -7.98 -6.18 -3.64
CA ALA A 113 -7.41 -7.18 -2.73
C ALA A 113 -7.29 -6.65 -1.29
N PHE A 114 -6.89 -5.39 -1.12
CA PHE A 114 -6.87 -4.72 0.20
C PHE A 114 -8.26 -4.63 0.82
N THR A 115 -9.27 -4.23 0.04
CA THR A 115 -10.65 -4.11 0.52
C THR A 115 -11.20 -5.49 0.91
N ALA A 116 -10.94 -6.52 0.10
CA ALA A 116 -11.31 -7.91 0.40
C ALA A 116 -10.61 -8.43 1.66
N ALA A 117 -9.31 -8.18 1.80
CA ALA A 117 -8.54 -8.55 2.99
C ALA A 117 -9.05 -7.84 4.25
N ALA A 118 -9.31 -6.53 4.18
CA ALA A 118 -9.88 -5.76 5.28
C ALA A 118 -11.28 -6.27 5.66
N TRP A 119 -12.11 -6.61 4.67
CA TRP A 119 -13.43 -7.18 4.89
C TRP A 119 -13.35 -8.54 5.58
N LEU A 120 -12.50 -9.45 5.09
CA LEU A 120 -12.30 -10.78 5.67
C LEU A 120 -11.80 -10.70 7.12
N LEU A 121 -10.80 -9.85 7.38
CA LEU A 121 -10.28 -9.65 8.73
C LEU A 121 -11.35 -9.07 9.67
N THR A 122 -12.18 -8.14 9.18
CA THR A 122 -13.30 -7.57 9.95
C THR A 122 -14.37 -8.62 10.23
N LEU A 123 -14.72 -9.46 9.25
CA LEU A 123 -15.63 -10.59 9.41
C LEU A 123 -15.13 -11.59 10.45
N VAL A 124 -13.86 -12.01 10.36
CA VAL A 124 -13.26 -12.95 11.31
C VAL A 124 -13.31 -12.39 12.73
N ARG A 125 -13.04 -11.09 12.90
CA ARG A 125 -13.14 -10.44 14.22
C ARG A 125 -14.59 -10.38 14.71
N ALA A 126 -15.54 -10.04 13.85
CA ALA A 126 -16.97 -10.03 14.21
C ALA A 126 -17.46 -11.42 14.63
N LEU A 127 -17.07 -12.48 13.91
CA LEU A 127 -17.42 -13.86 14.25
C LEU A 127 -16.77 -14.30 15.58
N ARG A 128 -15.53 -13.91 15.85
CA ARG A 128 -14.86 -14.20 17.12
C ARG A 128 -15.51 -13.46 18.29
N ALA A 129 -15.85 -12.18 18.13
CA ALA A 129 -16.50 -11.38 19.16
C ALA A 129 -17.85 -11.99 19.59
N ARG A 130 -18.63 -12.53 18.62
CA ARG A 130 -19.87 -13.26 18.92
C ARG A 130 -19.65 -14.52 19.76
N ARG A 131 -18.53 -15.23 19.55
CA ARG A 131 -18.22 -16.47 20.27
C ARG A 131 -17.67 -16.24 21.67
N THR A 132 -16.85 -15.21 21.85
CA THR A 132 -16.11 -15.01 23.11
C THR A 132 -16.77 -14.01 24.06
N GLN A 133 -17.88 -13.37 23.67
CA GLN A 133 -18.54 -12.26 24.39
C GLN A 133 -17.59 -11.08 24.74
N LEU A 134 -16.35 -11.09 24.26
CA LEU A 134 -15.38 -10.03 24.46
C LEU A 134 -15.69 -8.87 23.53
N THR A 135 -16.12 -7.77 24.12
CA THR A 135 -16.44 -6.51 23.43
C THR A 135 -15.16 -5.73 23.14
N GLU A 136 -14.28 -6.25 22.29
CA GLU A 136 -13.19 -5.41 21.78
C GLU A 136 -13.77 -4.38 20.79
N PRO A 137 -13.46 -3.08 20.94
CA PRO A 137 -13.91 -2.07 19.99
C PRO A 137 -13.32 -2.36 18.61
N THR A 138 -14.19 -2.64 17.64
CA THR A 138 -13.77 -2.88 16.25
C THR A 138 -13.47 -1.53 15.57
N PRO A 139 -12.30 -1.39 14.93
CA PRO A 139 -11.95 -0.14 14.24
C PRO A 139 -12.76 0.08 12.97
N VAL A 140 -13.44 -0.94 12.45
CA VAL A 140 -14.23 -0.90 11.22
C VAL A 140 -15.52 -1.67 11.43
N ASP A 141 -16.64 -1.07 11.04
CA ASP A 141 -17.93 -1.74 10.96
C ASP A 141 -18.08 -2.50 9.64
N LEU A 142 -18.49 -3.77 9.72
CA LEU A 142 -18.60 -4.66 8.57
C LEU A 142 -19.69 -4.19 7.60
N ALA A 143 -20.81 -3.67 8.13
CA ALA A 143 -21.91 -3.20 7.30
C ALA A 143 -21.50 -1.97 6.49
N ARG A 144 -20.87 -0.97 7.13
CA ARG A 144 -20.32 0.21 6.44
C ARG A 144 -19.27 -0.15 5.40
N LEU A 145 -18.34 -1.07 5.71
CA LEU A 145 -17.34 -1.49 4.73
C LEU A 145 -17.98 -2.21 3.54
N SER A 146 -18.99 -3.06 3.78
CA SER A 146 -19.74 -3.73 2.71
C SER A 146 -20.51 -2.74 1.83
N LEU A 147 -21.14 -1.73 2.45
CA LEU A 147 -21.83 -0.65 1.74
C LEU A 147 -20.87 0.15 0.86
N ILE A 148 -19.73 0.56 1.41
CA ILE A 148 -18.70 1.30 0.67
C ILE A 148 -18.16 0.47 -0.49
N ALA A 149 -17.76 -0.78 -0.24
CA ALA A 149 -17.22 -1.66 -1.26
C ALA A 149 -18.23 -1.93 -2.37
N GLY A 150 -19.48 -2.22 -2.01
CA GLY A 150 -20.58 -2.43 -2.96
C GLY A 150 -20.86 -1.17 -3.78
N ALA A 151 -21.06 -0.03 -3.14
CA ALA A 151 -21.36 1.23 -3.83
C ALA A 151 -20.22 1.67 -4.76
N ALA A 152 -18.96 1.58 -4.31
CA ALA A 152 -17.80 1.93 -5.12
C ALA A 152 -17.65 0.99 -6.32
N LEU A 153 -17.79 -0.32 -6.11
CA LEU A 153 -17.72 -1.31 -7.20
C LEU A 153 -18.87 -1.12 -8.20
N SER A 154 -20.11 -0.93 -7.73
CA SER A 154 -21.26 -0.67 -8.60
C SER A 154 -21.07 0.61 -9.43
N LEU A 155 -20.56 1.69 -8.83
CA LEU A 155 -20.26 2.93 -9.55
C LEU A 155 -19.18 2.71 -10.62
N VAL A 156 -18.10 2.03 -10.27
CA VAL A 156 -16.99 1.70 -11.19
C VAL A 156 -17.52 0.85 -12.35
N LEU A 157 -18.28 -0.21 -12.07
CA LEU A 157 -18.88 -1.07 -13.09
C LEU A 157 -19.85 -0.29 -13.98
N LEU A 158 -20.69 0.57 -13.42
CA LEU A 158 -21.60 1.42 -14.19
C LEU A 158 -20.84 2.34 -15.14
N ILE A 159 -19.76 2.97 -14.69
CA ILE A 159 -18.92 3.85 -15.53
C ILE A 159 -18.19 3.04 -16.61
N TYR A 160 -17.56 1.92 -16.25
CA TYR A 160 -16.80 1.10 -17.21
C TYR A 160 -17.68 0.40 -18.25
N TYR A 161 -18.79 -0.19 -17.83
CA TYR A 161 -19.68 -0.93 -18.74
C TYR A 161 -20.67 -0.05 -19.49
N SER A 162 -20.82 1.24 -19.11
CA SER A 162 -21.52 2.20 -19.95
C SER A 162 -20.66 2.75 -21.10
N ALA A 163 -19.34 2.49 -21.11
CA ALA A 163 -18.46 2.86 -22.20
C ALA A 163 -18.50 1.80 -23.33
N PRO A 164 -19.01 2.12 -24.54
CA PRO A 164 -19.17 1.16 -25.64
C PRO A 164 -17.86 0.45 -26.03
N VAL A 165 -16.76 1.18 -25.97
CA VAL A 165 -15.39 0.73 -26.30
C VAL A 165 -14.93 -0.45 -25.42
N TYR A 166 -15.42 -0.55 -24.17
CA TYR A 166 -14.99 -1.63 -23.27
C TYR A 166 -15.66 -2.96 -23.60
N VAL A 167 -16.94 -2.92 -24.02
CA VAL A 167 -17.70 -4.10 -24.45
C VAL A 167 -17.10 -4.71 -25.72
N GLU A 168 -16.72 -3.87 -26.68
CA GLU A 168 -16.04 -4.31 -27.91
C GLU A 168 -14.68 -4.97 -27.64
N ASN A 169 -13.89 -4.40 -26.73
CA ASN A 169 -12.58 -4.95 -26.36
C ASN A 169 -12.67 -6.27 -25.57
N ILE A 170 -13.68 -6.44 -24.71
CA ILE A 170 -13.91 -7.71 -24.01
C ILE A 170 -14.34 -8.79 -25.02
N LEU A 171 -15.28 -8.47 -25.91
CA LEU A 171 -15.73 -9.41 -26.94
C LEU A 171 -14.60 -9.80 -27.90
N GLY A 172 -13.71 -8.87 -28.25
CA GLY A 172 -12.53 -9.15 -29.05
C GLY A 172 -11.51 -10.04 -28.35
N ARG A 173 -11.27 -9.84 -27.05
CA ARG A 173 -10.29 -10.64 -26.26
C ARG A 173 -10.75 -12.06 -25.97
N VAL A 174 -12.06 -12.28 -25.80
CA VAL A 174 -12.63 -13.64 -25.62
C VAL A 174 -12.48 -14.49 -26.89
N HIS A 175 -12.41 -13.88 -28.07
CA HIS A 175 -12.17 -14.60 -29.33
C HIS A 175 -10.69 -14.91 -29.59
N SER A 176 -9.75 -14.24 -28.89
CA SER A 176 -8.30 -14.42 -29.07
C SER A 176 -7.62 -15.26 -27.98
N SER A 177 -8.35 -15.71 -26.94
CA SER A 177 -7.77 -16.35 -25.75
C SER A 177 -7.57 -17.88 -25.84
N ASN A 178 -7.43 -18.44 -27.05
CA ASN A 178 -7.22 -19.88 -27.26
C ASN A 178 -5.74 -20.32 -27.33
N GLU A 179 -4.77 -19.43 -27.10
CA GLU A 179 -3.36 -19.82 -27.03
C GLU A 179 -2.86 -19.88 -25.58
N PRO A 180 -2.52 -21.08 -25.06
CA PRO A 180 -1.87 -21.24 -23.78
C PRO A 180 -0.38 -20.90 -23.94
N THR A 181 -0.03 -19.68 -23.57
CA THR A 181 1.34 -19.23 -23.26
C THR A 181 1.36 -18.89 -21.77
N GLY A 182 2.36 -19.18 -20.94
CA GLY A 182 3.50 -20.09 -21.03
C GLY A 182 4.33 -19.91 -19.74
N GLY A 183 4.40 -20.94 -18.88
CA GLY A 183 5.33 -21.00 -17.75
C GLY A 183 4.70 -20.94 -16.36
N HIS A 184 4.19 -22.07 -15.85
CA HIS A 184 3.75 -22.20 -14.46
C HIS A 184 4.96 -22.11 -13.52
N SER A 185 5.24 -20.90 -13.01
CA SER A 185 6.18 -20.74 -11.91
C SER A 185 5.58 -21.37 -10.65
N SER A 186 6.31 -22.27 -10.00
CA SER A 186 5.85 -22.92 -8.76
C SER A 186 5.50 -21.88 -7.70
N ILE A 187 4.44 -22.11 -6.93
CA ILE A 187 4.01 -21.26 -5.79
C ILE A 187 5.20 -20.97 -4.87
N VAL A 188 6.07 -21.95 -4.65
CA VAL A 188 7.27 -21.82 -3.82
C VAL A 188 8.22 -20.77 -4.40
N THR A 189 8.38 -20.73 -5.72
CA THR A 189 9.23 -19.76 -6.42
C THR A 189 8.68 -18.34 -6.29
N ILE A 190 7.37 -18.12 -6.47
CA ILE A 190 6.76 -16.79 -6.29
C ILE A 190 6.88 -16.33 -4.84
N LEU A 191 6.62 -17.22 -3.87
CA LEU A 191 6.77 -16.89 -2.45
C LEU A 191 8.23 -16.54 -2.12
N ALA A 192 9.19 -17.30 -2.63
CA ALA A 192 10.62 -17.03 -2.43
C ALA A 192 11.05 -15.71 -3.09
N GLN A 193 10.61 -15.44 -4.32
CA GLN A 193 10.87 -14.19 -5.03
C GLN A 193 10.23 -12.99 -4.32
N THR A 194 8.99 -13.14 -3.84
CA THR A 194 8.30 -12.10 -3.06
C THR A 194 9.05 -11.81 -1.77
N LEU A 195 9.42 -12.86 -1.01
CA LEU A 195 10.12 -12.70 0.26
C LEU A 195 11.49 -12.05 0.06
N THR A 196 12.26 -12.54 -0.92
CA THR A 196 13.56 -11.96 -1.27
C THR A 196 13.41 -10.52 -1.77
N GLY A 197 12.36 -10.21 -2.51
CA GLY A 197 12.06 -8.87 -3.00
C GLY A 197 11.71 -7.90 -1.88
N ILE A 198 10.86 -8.33 -0.93
CA ILE A 198 10.51 -7.55 0.27
C ILE A 198 11.76 -7.27 1.11
N LEU A 199 12.66 -8.25 1.22
CA LEU A 199 13.93 -8.09 1.94
C LEU A 199 14.97 -7.25 1.19
N GLY A 200 14.69 -6.86 -0.06
CA GLY A 200 15.63 -6.11 -0.91
C GLY A 200 16.78 -6.96 -1.46
N LEU A 201 16.64 -8.30 -1.45
CA LEU A 201 17.63 -9.25 -1.96
C LEU A 201 17.49 -9.49 -3.46
N THR A 202 16.30 -9.30 -4.00
CA THR A 202 16.00 -9.41 -5.44
C THR A 202 15.27 -8.16 -5.93
N PRO A 203 15.48 -7.75 -7.18
CA PRO A 203 14.75 -6.65 -7.78
C PRO A 203 13.26 -7.00 -7.90
N THR A 204 12.39 -6.04 -7.51
CA THR A 204 10.92 -6.17 -7.58
C THR A 204 10.31 -5.36 -8.73
N GLY A 205 11.19 -4.67 -9.47
CA GLY A 205 10.95 -3.79 -10.60
C GLY A 205 12.27 -3.61 -11.33
N ILE A 206 12.70 -2.37 -11.55
CA ILE A 206 14.04 -2.10 -12.11
C ILE A 206 15.11 -2.33 -11.02
N HIS A 207 14.82 -1.89 -9.80
CA HIS A 207 15.73 -2.03 -8.66
C HIS A 207 15.10 -2.81 -7.49
N ALA A 208 15.97 -3.30 -6.60
CA ALA A 208 15.56 -3.92 -5.35
C ALA A 208 15.06 -2.84 -4.37
N MET A 209 14.16 -3.25 -3.47
CA MET A 209 13.75 -2.40 -2.34
C MET A 209 14.95 -2.01 -1.47
N PRO A 210 14.88 -0.89 -0.72
CA PRO A 210 15.96 -0.51 0.18
C PRO A 210 16.33 -1.65 1.12
N PRO A 211 17.62 -2.04 1.17
CA PRO A 211 18.05 -3.12 2.02
C PRO A 211 17.69 -2.80 3.48
N LEU A 212 17.27 -3.80 4.24
CA LEU A 212 16.80 -3.73 5.62
C LEU A 212 15.37 -3.19 5.82
N LEU A 213 14.79 -2.40 4.91
CA LEU A 213 13.45 -1.82 5.12
C LEU A 213 12.39 -2.91 5.30
N GLY A 214 12.43 -3.98 4.49
CA GLY A 214 11.53 -5.12 4.65
C GLY A 214 11.70 -5.85 5.98
N GLY A 215 12.94 -6.11 6.40
CA GLY A 215 13.23 -6.74 7.68
C GLY A 215 12.77 -5.91 8.88
N LEU A 216 13.00 -4.59 8.83
CA LEU A 216 12.50 -3.65 9.82
C LEU A 216 10.97 -3.60 9.85
N ALA A 217 10.32 -3.63 8.68
CA ALA A 217 8.88 -3.64 8.58
C ALA A 217 8.28 -4.91 9.19
N ILE A 218 8.82 -6.09 8.88
CA ILE A 218 8.35 -7.37 9.44
C ILE A 218 8.56 -7.40 10.96
N ALA A 219 9.74 -7.00 11.45
CA ALA A 219 10.01 -6.95 12.88
C ALA A 219 9.13 -5.91 13.59
N GLY A 220 8.86 -4.78 12.96
CA GLY A 220 7.97 -3.73 13.47
C GLY A 220 6.51 -4.18 13.52
N LEU A 221 6.05 -4.92 12.50
CA LEU A 221 4.76 -5.59 12.50
C LEU A 221 4.66 -6.58 13.67
N GLY A 222 5.67 -7.43 13.85
CA GLY A 222 5.75 -8.36 14.98
C GLY A 222 5.68 -7.64 16.33
N MET A 223 6.39 -6.52 16.48
CA MET A 223 6.36 -5.69 17.70
C MET A 223 4.97 -5.09 17.96
N LEU A 224 4.31 -4.55 16.93
CA LEU A 224 2.95 -3.98 17.04
C LEU A 224 1.93 -5.05 17.47
N TRP A 225 2.08 -6.29 17.00
CA TRP A 225 1.22 -7.40 17.39
C TRP A 225 1.52 -7.91 18.80
N ALA A 226 2.79 -8.01 19.17
CA ALA A 226 3.19 -8.42 20.52
C ALA A 226 2.68 -7.44 21.60
N ARG A 227 2.60 -6.14 21.28
CA ARG A 227 2.13 -5.09 22.20
C ARG A 227 0.63 -4.83 22.13
N ARG A 228 -0.14 -5.81 21.63
CA ARG A 228 -1.54 -5.60 21.28
C ARG A 228 -2.46 -5.18 22.43
N SER A 229 -2.19 -5.67 23.63
CA SER A 229 -2.94 -5.39 24.86
C SER A 229 -2.56 -4.04 25.46
N VAL A 230 -1.33 -3.59 25.25
CA VAL A 230 -0.79 -2.35 25.84
C VAL A 230 -1.15 -1.12 25.02
N GLN A 231 -1.35 -1.27 23.70
CA GLN A 231 -1.61 -0.16 22.77
C GLN A 231 -2.93 -0.34 22.01
N PRO A 232 -4.08 -0.13 22.67
CA PRO A 232 -5.39 -0.27 22.03
C PRO A 232 -5.60 0.75 20.90
N ALA A 233 -5.05 1.97 21.02
CA ALA A 233 -5.10 3.01 19.99
C ALA A 233 -4.53 2.57 18.63
N ALA A 234 -3.62 1.58 18.62
CA ALA A 234 -3.02 1.04 17.40
C ALA A 234 -3.91 -0.01 16.70
N ALA A 235 -5.14 -0.26 17.15
CA ALA A 235 -6.01 -1.31 16.60
C ALA A 235 -6.31 -1.11 15.09
N GLY A 236 -6.62 0.12 14.68
CA GLY A 236 -6.86 0.45 13.28
C GLY A 236 -5.60 0.31 12.41
N LEU A 237 -4.45 0.77 12.91
CA LEU A 237 -3.15 0.60 12.24
C LEU A 237 -2.82 -0.87 12.02
N ARG A 238 -3.01 -1.71 13.04
CA ARG A 238 -2.79 -3.17 12.93
C ARG A 238 -3.76 -3.82 11.94
N LEU A 239 -5.04 -3.44 11.96
CA LEU A 239 -5.98 -3.97 10.97
C LEU A 239 -5.57 -3.58 9.54
N GLY A 240 -5.26 -2.29 9.31
CA GLY A 240 -4.84 -1.80 8.01
C GLY A 240 -3.53 -2.44 7.53
N LEU A 241 -2.53 -2.57 8.40
CA LEU A 241 -1.29 -3.27 8.07
C LEU A 241 -1.52 -4.75 7.75
N ALA A 242 -2.31 -5.48 8.53
CA ALA A 242 -2.65 -6.87 8.19
C ALA A 242 -3.40 -6.97 6.87
N ALA A 243 -4.33 -6.06 6.60
CA ALA A 243 -5.03 -6.02 5.33
C ALA A 243 -4.08 -5.71 4.17
N LEU A 244 -3.11 -4.81 4.33
CA LEU A 244 -2.07 -4.51 3.33
C LEU A 244 -1.20 -5.75 3.07
N TRP A 245 -0.67 -6.39 4.11
CA TRP A 245 0.16 -7.59 3.96
C TRP A 245 -0.61 -8.75 3.33
N LEU A 246 -1.87 -8.98 3.76
CA LEU A 246 -2.72 -10.00 3.16
C LEU A 246 -3.07 -9.66 1.70
N SER A 247 -3.28 -8.38 1.38
CA SER A 247 -3.52 -7.94 0.00
C SER A 247 -2.33 -8.20 -0.89
N VAL A 248 -1.10 -7.99 -0.40
CA VAL A 248 0.11 -8.32 -1.16
C VAL A 248 0.14 -9.82 -1.45
N LEU A 249 -0.10 -10.68 -0.45
CA LEU A 249 -0.18 -12.13 -0.66
C LEU A 249 -1.27 -12.50 -1.67
N MET A 250 -2.46 -11.90 -1.58
CA MET A 250 -3.56 -12.15 -2.53
C MET A 250 -3.19 -11.70 -3.96
N THR A 251 -2.57 -10.53 -4.11
CA THR A 251 -2.12 -10.04 -5.42
C THR A 251 -0.99 -10.89 -6.00
N GLN A 252 -0.10 -11.44 -5.18
CA GLN A 252 0.93 -12.40 -5.63
C GLN A 252 0.30 -13.71 -6.15
N THR A 253 -0.76 -14.18 -5.52
CA THR A 253 -1.53 -15.32 -6.04
C THR A 253 -2.23 -14.99 -7.35
N LEU A 254 -2.65 -13.73 -7.56
CA LEU A 254 -3.22 -13.30 -8.84
C LEU A 254 -2.15 -13.16 -9.93
N LEU A 255 -0.93 -12.73 -9.58
CA LEU A 255 0.23 -12.68 -10.49
C LEU A 255 0.56 -14.05 -11.06
N LEU A 256 0.49 -15.06 -10.20
CA LEU A 256 0.62 -16.48 -10.52
C LEU A 256 -0.33 -16.97 -11.61
N VAL A 257 -1.49 -16.32 -11.74
CA VAL A 257 -2.57 -16.74 -12.65
C VAL A 257 -2.68 -15.82 -13.87
N SER A 258 -2.31 -14.53 -13.75
CA SER A 258 -2.67 -13.51 -14.74
C SER A 258 -1.52 -12.99 -15.60
N GLU A 259 -0.26 -13.38 -15.36
CA GLU A 259 0.96 -12.87 -16.04
C GLU A 259 1.10 -11.33 -16.08
N GLN A 260 0.21 -10.58 -15.43
CA GLN A 260 0.22 -9.12 -15.43
C GLN A 260 1.11 -8.60 -14.31
N GLY A 261 2.14 -7.80 -14.61
CA GLY A 261 2.98 -7.17 -13.58
C GLY A 261 2.19 -6.21 -12.67
N VAL A 262 1.61 -6.71 -11.58
CA VAL A 262 1.08 -5.89 -10.49
C VAL A 262 2.24 -5.10 -9.89
N ARG A 263 2.14 -3.77 -9.92
CA ARG A 263 3.09 -2.83 -9.31
C ARG A 263 2.93 -2.80 -7.77
N TRP A 264 2.91 -3.97 -7.15
CA TRP A 264 2.81 -4.15 -5.71
C TRP A 264 3.89 -3.41 -4.90
N PRO A 265 5.13 -3.15 -5.41
CA PRO A 265 6.12 -2.36 -4.68
C PRO A 265 5.62 -0.96 -4.32
N LEU A 266 4.90 -0.32 -5.23
CA LEU A 266 4.34 1.01 -5.03
C LEU A 266 3.40 0.96 -3.81
N PHE A 267 2.45 0.02 -3.80
CA PHE A 267 1.40 -0.08 -2.78
C PHE A 267 1.92 -0.60 -1.43
N LEU A 268 2.98 -1.42 -1.45
CA LEU A 268 3.59 -1.98 -0.25
C LEU A 268 4.49 -0.97 0.47
N THR A 269 5.18 -0.08 -0.24
CA THR A 269 6.19 0.82 0.37
C THR A 269 5.64 1.65 1.54
N PRO A 270 4.45 2.28 1.45
CA PRO A 270 3.83 2.95 2.60
C PRO A 270 3.59 2.02 3.80
N ALA A 271 3.19 0.76 3.54
CA ALA A 271 2.98 -0.25 4.58
C ALA A 271 4.28 -0.64 5.30
N LEU A 272 5.38 -0.75 4.56
CA LEU A 272 6.71 -1.00 5.12
C LEU A 272 7.11 0.15 6.04
N CYS A 273 6.92 1.39 5.59
CA CYS A 273 7.24 2.60 6.35
C CYS A 273 6.40 2.72 7.63
N LEU A 274 5.09 2.45 7.54
CA LEU A 274 4.17 2.40 8.68
C LEU A 274 4.56 1.33 9.71
N SER A 275 5.11 0.19 9.28
CA SER A 275 5.56 -0.86 10.19
C SER A 275 6.95 -0.57 10.78
N ALA A 276 7.87 -0.03 9.97
CA ALA A 276 9.26 0.22 10.36
C ALA A 276 9.42 1.39 11.33
N GLY A 277 8.64 2.47 11.17
CA GLY A 277 8.72 3.67 12.01
C GLY A 277 8.63 3.39 13.53
N PRO A 278 7.61 2.65 14.01
CA PRO A 278 7.52 2.24 15.41
C PRO A 278 8.73 1.46 15.92
N LEU A 279 9.28 0.54 15.10
CA LEU A 279 10.45 -0.25 15.48
C LEU A 279 11.69 0.63 15.62
N LEU A 280 11.94 1.51 14.64
CA LEU A 280 13.06 2.45 14.68
C LEU A 280 12.96 3.36 15.91
N ALA A 281 11.77 3.86 16.25
CA ALA A 281 11.56 4.63 17.46
C ALA A 281 11.83 3.83 18.74
N ALA A 282 11.42 2.55 18.77
CA ALA A 282 11.72 1.66 19.89
C ALA A 282 13.23 1.40 20.03
N LEU A 283 13.95 1.22 18.92
CA LEU A 283 15.40 1.03 18.90
C LEU A 283 16.15 2.27 19.39
N LEU A 284 15.75 3.48 18.97
CA LEU A 284 16.33 4.74 19.45
C LEU A 284 16.25 4.89 20.99
N ASN A 285 15.25 4.27 21.62
CA ASN A 285 15.05 4.32 23.06
C ASN A 285 15.82 3.22 23.83
N ARG A 286 16.45 2.25 23.14
CA ARG A 286 17.14 1.09 23.75
C ARG A 286 18.65 1.29 23.99
N GLY A 287 19.07 2.54 24.26
CA GLY A 287 20.46 2.89 24.56
C GLY A 287 21.32 3.16 23.32
N ARG A 288 22.66 3.20 23.48
CA ARG A 288 23.60 3.63 22.42
C ARG A 288 23.57 2.70 21.20
N ALA A 289 23.61 1.38 21.40
CA ALA A 289 23.59 0.41 20.32
C ALA A 289 22.29 0.47 19.50
N GLY A 290 21.13 0.58 20.17
CA GLY A 290 19.84 0.73 19.51
C GLY A 290 19.74 2.03 18.69
N ARG A 291 20.30 3.13 19.20
CA ARG A 291 20.40 4.39 18.45
C ARG A 291 21.23 4.24 17.19
N LEU A 292 22.42 3.66 17.31
CA LEU A 292 23.30 3.41 16.18
C LEU A 292 22.64 2.52 15.13
N ALA A 293 21.98 1.44 15.54
CA ALA A 293 21.24 0.56 14.63
C ALA A 293 20.11 1.27 13.89
N ALA A 294 19.30 2.07 14.60
CA ALA A 294 18.20 2.82 13.99
C ALA A 294 18.71 3.89 13.01
N SER A 295 19.74 4.65 13.40
CA SER A 295 20.37 5.67 12.55
C SER A 295 21.04 5.05 11.33
N ALA A 296 21.77 3.95 11.49
CA ALA A 296 22.43 3.25 10.39
C ALA A 296 21.41 2.67 9.40
N ALA A 297 20.33 2.06 9.89
CA ALA A 297 19.31 1.51 8.99
C ALA A 297 18.54 2.60 8.23
N LEU A 298 18.22 3.72 8.88
CA LEU A 298 17.61 4.87 8.22
C LEU A 298 18.56 5.49 7.19
N ALA A 299 19.84 5.70 7.56
CA ALA A 299 20.86 6.22 6.66
C ALA A 299 21.06 5.31 5.45
N ALA A 300 21.11 3.99 5.64
CA ALA A 300 21.18 3.01 4.56
C ALA A 300 19.98 3.09 3.62
N THR A 301 18.76 3.19 4.18
CA THR A 301 17.51 3.33 3.40
C THR A 301 17.53 4.58 2.53
N LEU A 302 17.89 5.73 3.12
CA LEU A 302 17.95 7.01 2.42
C LEU A 302 19.09 7.08 1.39
N THR A 303 20.27 6.61 1.76
CA THR A 303 21.45 6.61 0.86
C THR A 303 21.19 5.74 -0.35
N TYR A 304 20.57 4.58 -0.16
CA TYR A 304 20.23 3.68 -1.26
C TYR A 304 19.17 4.31 -2.18
N GLY A 305 18.09 4.89 -1.62
CA GLY A 305 17.11 5.63 -2.42
C GLY A 305 17.72 6.81 -3.19
N LEU A 306 18.64 7.54 -2.58
CA LEU A 306 19.34 8.68 -3.22
C LEU A 306 20.25 8.20 -4.35
N LEU A 307 20.98 7.10 -4.14
CA LEU A 307 21.83 6.50 -5.16
C LEU A 307 21.01 6.12 -6.39
N ILE A 308 19.88 5.42 -6.20
CA ILE A 308 18.98 5.05 -7.30
C ILE A 308 18.44 6.29 -8.01
N TRP A 309 18.06 7.33 -7.26
CA TRP A 309 17.61 8.58 -7.86
C TRP A 309 18.68 9.24 -8.74
N VAL A 310 19.93 9.31 -8.27
CA VAL A 310 21.05 9.85 -9.04
C VAL A 310 21.31 9.02 -10.31
N LEU A 311 21.27 7.69 -10.21
CA LEU A 311 21.41 6.80 -11.36
C LEU A 311 20.28 7.03 -12.38
N GLN A 312 19.03 7.16 -11.92
CA GLN A 312 17.90 7.46 -12.79
C GLN A 312 18.04 8.80 -13.50
N ILE A 313 18.45 9.86 -12.79
CA ILE A 313 18.70 11.16 -13.42
C ILE A 313 19.78 11.02 -14.51
N ARG A 314 20.89 10.36 -14.19
CA ARG A 314 22.00 10.15 -15.13
C ARG A 314 21.55 9.38 -16.37
N ASP A 315 20.79 8.30 -16.19
CA ASP A 315 20.49 7.37 -17.27
C ASP A 315 19.30 7.83 -18.14
N TYR A 316 18.34 8.59 -17.58
CA TYR A 316 17.13 9.02 -18.31
C TYR A 316 17.14 10.49 -18.79
N PHE A 317 17.94 11.40 -18.21
CA PHE A 317 17.97 12.81 -18.62
C PHE A 317 19.14 13.20 -19.55
N HIS A 318 19.97 12.23 -19.95
CA HIS A 318 21.08 12.45 -20.90
C HIS A 318 20.84 11.84 -22.30
N ILE A 319 19.59 11.56 -22.66
CA ILE A 319 19.12 11.20 -24.02
C ILE A 319 18.20 12.32 -24.52
#